data_AF-A0A353R6W8-F1
#
_entry.id   AF-A0A353R6W8-F1
#
_cell.length_a   1.000
_cell.length_b   1.000
_cell.length_c   1.000
_cell.angle_alpha   90.00
_cell.angle_beta   90.00
_cell.angle_gamma   90.00
#
_symmetry.space_group_name_H-M   'P 1'
#
loop_
_entity.id
_entity.type
_entity.pdbx_description
1 polymer ?
#
loop_
_entity_poly.entity_id
_entity_poly.type
_entity_poly.pdbx_seq_one_letter_code
_entity_poly.pdbx_strand_id
1 'polypeptide(L)'
;KQAENELFTLDLSQEIEKEEPGPALATGKQEAGSTAEYVLEPPRERTFYPGSDYFGKTDIATLELDVTVPIDRFISEKPRFIQMLGRTGENIDTQEQDTPPVLSDDDFVTETLASIYAQQGYHKLAIASYGKLILLYPEKSTYFASLVQEIKQKTNN
;
A
#
# COMPACT_ATOMS: atom_id res chain seq x y z
N LYS A 1 39.49 -15.50 33.70
CA LYS A 1 40.31 -14.26 33.66
C LYS A 1 40.43 -13.90 32.19
N GLN A 2 39.52 -13.12 31.61
CA GLN A 2 39.26 -11.68 31.79
C GLN A 2 40.06 -10.87 30.77
N ALA A 3 39.35 -9.91 30.15
CA ALA A 3 39.76 -8.97 29.10
C ALA A 3 39.93 -9.64 27.72
N GLU A 4 39.40 -9.14 26.59
CA GLU A 4 39.26 -7.76 26.13
C GLU A 4 38.09 -7.68 25.13
N ASN A 5 37.01 -6.98 25.46
CA ASN A 5 36.04 -6.45 24.50
C ASN A 5 35.99 -4.95 24.76
N GLU A 6 36.95 -4.23 24.18
CA GLU A 6 36.94 -2.77 24.14
C GLU A 6 36.08 -2.25 22.97
N LEU A 7 35.64 -0.98 23.09
CA LEU A 7 35.08 -0.10 22.05
C LEU A 7 33.61 -0.37 21.65
N PHE A 8 32.62 0.50 21.87
CA PHE A 8 32.56 1.94 22.13
C PHE A 8 31.31 2.28 22.97
N THR A 9 31.46 3.00 24.07
CA THR A 9 30.39 3.81 24.67
C THR A 9 30.37 5.16 23.96
N LEU A 10 29.32 5.43 23.19
CA LEU A 10 29.06 6.75 22.61
C LEU A 10 28.47 7.65 23.70
N ASP A 11 29.29 8.60 24.12
CA ASP A 11 28.99 9.70 25.01
C ASP A 11 27.98 10.65 24.33
N LEU A 12 26.74 10.62 24.80
CA LEU A 12 25.66 11.48 24.32
C LEU A 12 25.59 12.72 25.22
N SER A 13 26.60 13.60 25.11
CA SER A 13 26.62 14.89 25.80
C SER A 13 27.61 15.85 25.14
N GLN A 14 27.17 16.56 24.09
CA GLN A 14 27.60 17.95 23.83
C GLN A 14 26.76 18.64 22.74
N GLU A 15 26.20 19.79 23.14
CA GLU A 15 25.95 21.00 22.34
C GLU A 15 24.75 21.05 21.39
N ILE A 16 23.57 21.31 21.96
CA ILE A 16 22.47 22.02 21.29
C ILE A 16 22.53 23.47 21.78
N GLU A 17 23.32 24.34 21.15
CA GLU A 17 23.09 25.80 21.20
C GLU A 17 23.66 26.46 19.93
N LYS A 18 22.80 26.71 18.95
CA LYS A 18 22.86 27.94 18.14
C LYS A 18 21.54 28.14 17.39
N GLU A 19 20.74 29.06 17.92
CA GLU A 19 19.64 29.70 17.19
C GLU A 19 20.18 30.48 16.00
N GLU A 20 19.51 30.35 14.86
CA GLU A 20 19.49 31.32 13.77
C GLU A 20 18.01 31.64 13.49
N PRO A 21 17.53 32.88 13.71
CA PRO A 21 16.14 33.23 13.46
C PRO A 21 15.90 33.52 11.97
N GLY A 22 15.14 32.64 11.32
CA GLY A 22 14.54 32.84 9.99
C GLY A 22 13.36 33.83 10.00
N PRO A 23 12.92 34.34 8.83
CA PRO A 23 12.72 35.76 8.60
C PRO A 23 11.40 36.33 9.15
N ALA A 24 11.50 37.58 9.59
CA ALA A 24 10.42 38.40 10.10
C ALA A 24 9.23 38.52 9.13
N LEU A 25 8.05 38.19 9.63
CA LEU A 25 6.76 38.44 8.99
C LEU A 25 6.53 39.96 8.86
N ALA A 26 6.51 40.44 7.62
CA ALA A 26 6.22 41.84 7.31
C ALA A 26 4.79 42.21 7.73
N THR A 27 4.66 43.28 8.50
CA THR A 27 3.42 43.90 8.93
C THR A 27 2.77 44.69 7.78
N GLY A 28 1.48 44.43 7.52
CA GLY A 28 0.60 45.25 6.69
C GLY A 28 -0.77 45.42 7.34
N LYS A 29 -1.16 46.67 7.60
CA LYS A 29 -2.37 47.18 8.29
C LYS A 29 -3.71 46.64 7.73
N GLN A 30 -4.60 46.13 8.60
CA GLN A 30 -5.89 46.69 9.09
C GLN A 30 -6.89 47.10 7.97
N GLU A 31 -8.15 46.66 7.96
CA GLU A 31 -9.21 47.05 8.91
C GLU A 31 -10.47 46.15 8.89
N ALA A 32 -11.23 46.27 9.99
CA ALA A 32 -12.69 46.13 10.16
C ALA A 32 -13.34 44.75 10.42
N GLY A 33 -13.76 44.56 11.69
CA GLY A 33 -15.14 44.19 11.99
C GLY A 33 -15.47 42.71 12.24
N SER A 34 -15.07 42.18 13.38
CA SER A 34 -15.97 41.53 14.37
C SER A 34 -15.09 40.80 15.39
N THR A 35 -15.38 40.95 16.67
CA THR A 35 -14.81 40.07 17.69
C THR A 35 -15.46 38.70 17.54
N ALA A 36 -14.99 37.90 16.58
CA ALA A 36 -15.25 36.47 16.57
C ALA A 36 -14.47 35.90 17.75
N GLU A 37 -15.19 35.58 18.82
CA GLU A 37 -14.67 34.82 19.94
C GLU A 37 -14.25 33.44 19.40
N TYR A 38 -12.94 33.27 19.18
CA TYR A 38 -12.38 31.98 18.79
C TYR A 38 -12.45 31.07 20.02
N VAL A 39 -13.52 30.28 20.11
CA VAL A 39 -13.56 29.15 21.03
C VAL A 39 -12.55 28.13 20.51
N LEU A 40 -11.35 28.08 21.12
CA LEU A 40 -10.43 26.98 20.89
C LEU A 40 -11.10 25.71 21.41
N GLU A 41 -11.55 24.85 20.49
CA GLU A 41 -11.83 23.47 20.87
C GLU A 41 -10.56 22.87 21.49
N PRO A 42 -10.67 22.13 22.60
CA PRO A 42 -9.52 21.49 23.20
C PRO A 42 -8.84 20.62 22.14
N PRO A 43 -7.50 20.64 22.06
CA PRO A 43 -6.78 19.85 21.08
C PRO A 43 -7.16 18.38 21.29
N ARG A 44 -7.90 17.81 20.33
CA ARG A 44 -8.24 16.40 20.37
C ARG A 44 -6.93 15.63 20.36
N GLU A 45 -6.71 14.82 21.39
CA GLU A 45 -5.52 13.98 21.49
C GLU A 45 -5.45 13.11 20.23
N ARG A 46 -4.52 13.44 19.32
CA ARG A 46 -4.27 12.65 18.13
C ARG A 46 -3.53 11.39 18.60
N THR A 47 -4.26 10.29 18.74
CA THR A 47 -3.66 9.00 19.06
C THR A 47 -2.82 8.54 17.86
N PHE A 48 -1.51 8.60 18.02
CA PHE A 48 -0.55 8.15 17.01
C PHE A 48 -0.47 6.64 17.04
N TYR A 49 -1.05 5.98 16.03
CA TYR A 49 -0.90 4.55 15.81
C TYR A 49 0.15 4.33 14.71
N PRO A 50 1.27 3.66 15.00
CA PRO A 50 2.25 3.32 13.97
C PRO A 50 1.58 2.39 12.94
N GLY A 51 1.51 2.84 11.68
CA GLY A 51 0.84 2.14 10.58
C GLY A 51 -0.63 2.52 10.36
N SER A 52 -1.17 3.48 11.10
CA SER A 52 -2.41 4.17 10.71
C SER A 52 -2.10 5.25 9.68
N ASP A 53 -3.10 5.57 8.86
CA ASP A 53 -3.01 6.65 7.88
C ASP A 53 -2.55 7.93 8.60
N TYR A 54 -1.35 8.40 8.26
CA TYR A 54 -0.69 9.56 8.89
C TYR A 54 -1.51 10.87 8.75
N PHE A 55 -2.51 10.87 7.86
CA PHE A 55 -3.39 12.00 7.59
C PHE A 55 -4.86 11.56 7.64
N GLY A 56 -5.69 12.31 8.36
CA GLY A 56 -7.14 12.10 8.33
C GLY A 56 -7.73 12.43 6.95
N LYS A 57 -8.89 11.86 6.61
CA LYS A 57 -9.58 12.15 5.33
C LYS A 57 -9.84 13.65 5.11
N THR A 58 -10.06 14.39 6.18
CA THR A 58 -10.23 15.86 6.17
C THR A 58 -8.91 16.55 5.84
N ASP A 59 -7.82 16.13 6.48
CA ASP A 59 -6.49 16.70 6.32
C ASP A 59 -5.98 16.47 4.87
N ILE A 60 -6.29 15.30 4.29
CA ILE A 60 -6.01 15.00 2.88
C ILE A 60 -6.83 15.88 1.94
N ALA A 61 -8.10 16.18 2.27
CA ALA A 61 -8.98 16.96 1.41
C ALA A 61 -8.62 18.45 1.38
N THR A 62 -8.03 18.98 2.46
CA THR A 62 -7.61 20.38 2.57
C THR A 62 -6.16 20.63 2.19
N LEU A 63 -5.41 19.60 1.79
CA LEU A 63 -4.01 19.74 1.42
C LEU A 63 -3.88 20.57 0.14
N GLU A 64 -3.02 21.60 0.16
CA GLU A 64 -2.65 22.35 -1.03
C GLU A 64 -1.53 21.59 -1.75
N LEU A 65 -1.82 21.06 -2.94
CA LEU A 65 -0.84 20.33 -3.76
C LEU A 65 -0.13 21.28 -4.72
N ASP A 66 1.19 21.20 -4.79
CA ASP A 66 2.00 21.99 -5.72
C ASP A 66 2.16 21.26 -7.06
N VAL A 67 1.48 21.73 -8.09
CA VAL A 67 1.52 21.14 -9.44
C VAL A 67 2.92 21.17 -10.07
N THR A 68 3.86 21.95 -9.55
CA THR A 68 5.26 21.94 -10.03
C THR A 68 5.98 20.65 -9.64
N VAL A 69 5.64 20.08 -8.48
CA VAL A 69 6.25 18.85 -7.98
C VAL A 69 5.59 17.63 -8.66
N PRO A 70 6.37 16.68 -9.22
CA PRO A 70 5.81 15.55 -9.97
C PRO A 70 4.82 14.68 -9.18
N ILE A 71 5.08 14.48 -7.88
CA ILE A 71 4.23 13.63 -7.04
C ILE A 71 2.87 14.29 -6.77
N ASP A 72 2.86 15.60 -6.51
CA ASP A 72 1.65 16.38 -6.27
C ASP A 72 0.80 16.51 -7.54
N ARG A 73 1.46 16.67 -8.70
CA ARG A 73 0.80 16.57 -10.00
C ARG A 73 0.16 15.19 -10.20
N PHE A 74 0.85 14.12 -9.85
CA PHE A 74 0.31 12.78 -9.99
C PHE A 74 -0.93 12.54 -9.12
N ILE A 75 -0.87 12.97 -7.85
CA ILE A 75 -2.00 12.83 -6.91
C ILE A 75 -3.20 13.69 -7.36
N SER A 76 -2.96 14.92 -7.82
CA SER A 76 -4.03 15.82 -8.28
C SER A 76 -4.70 15.34 -9.57
N GLU A 77 -3.94 14.77 -10.51
CA GLU A 77 -4.47 14.24 -11.77
C GLU A 77 -5.38 13.01 -11.58
N LYS A 78 -5.33 12.34 -10.40
CA LYS A 78 -6.09 11.11 -10.09
C LYS A 78 -6.11 10.13 -11.27
N PRO A 79 -4.93 9.79 -11.85
CA PRO A 79 -4.89 9.01 -13.07
C PRO A 79 -5.50 7.63 -12.81
N ARG A 80 -6.52 7.29 -13.60
CA ARG A 80 -7.00 5.91 -13.64
C ARG A 80 -6.01 5.11 -14.47
N PHE A 81 -5.66 3.90 -14.00
CA PHE A 81 -4.70 3.01 -14.68
C PHE A 81 -5.01 2.86 -16.19
N ILE A 82 -6.30 2.71 -16.53
CA ILE A 82 -6.80 2.60 -17.91
C ILE A 82 -6.50 3.86 -18.76
N GLN A 83 -6.48 5.05 -18.16
CA GLN A 83 -6.24 6.32 -18.86
C GLN A 83 -4.74 6.60 -19.07
N MET A 84 -3.88 6.08 -18.20
CA MET A 84 -2.43 6.28 -18.31
C MET A 84 -1.86 5.57 -19.56
N LEU A 85 -2.40 4.39 -19.88
CA LEU A 85 -2.09 3.65 -21.11
C LEU A 85 -2.35 4.44 -22.40
N GLY A 86 -3.37 5.30 -22.42
CA GLY A 86 -3.71 6.08 -23.62
C GLY A 86 -2.78 7.28 -23.86
N ARG A 87 -2.05 7.77 -22.84
CA ARG A 87 -1.27 9.02 -22.92
C ARG A 87 0.15 8.81 -23.45
N THR A 88 0.72 7.61 -23.34
CA THR A 88 2.09 7.32 -23.78
C THR A 88 2.19 7.09 -25.29
N GLY A 89 1.07 7.02 -26.03
CA GLY A 89 1.06 6.75 -27.48
C GLY A 89 1.51 5.34 -27.86
N GLU A 90 2.01 4.59 -26.88
CA GLU A 90 2.24 3.16 -26.96
C GLU A 90 0.87 2.50 -26.79
N ASN A 91 0.29 2.06 -27.91
CA ASN A 91 -0.83 1.14 -27.88
C ASN A 91 -0.28 -0.19 -27.35
N ILE A 92 0.00 -0.26 -26.04
CA ILE A 92 0.37 -1.52 -25.42
C ILE A 92 -0.87 -2.39 -25.50
N ASP A 93 -0.73 -3.45 -26.29
CA ASP A 93 -1.79 -4.42 -26.52
C ASP A 93 -1.96 -5.24 -25.22
N THR A 94 -2.70 -4.68 -24.28
CA THR A 94 -2.98 -5.29 -22.97
C THR A 94 -3.88 -6.52 -23.10
N GLN A 95 -4.34 -6.86 -24.31
CA GLN A 95 -5.18 -8.03 -24.59
C GLN A 95 -4.54 -9.30 -24.02
N GLU A 96 -3.21 -9.45 -24.07
CA GLU A 96 -2.52 -10.62 -23.51
C GLU A 96 -2.56 -10.65 -21.97
N GLN A 97 -2.55 -9.50 -21.30
CA GLN A 97 -2.61 -9.43 -19.82
C GLN A 97 -4.00 -9.73 -19.27
N ASP A 98 -5.04 -9.51 -20.06
CA ASP A 98 -6.42 -9.86 -19.71
C ASP A 98 -6.74 -11.34 -20.00
N THR A 99 -5.83 -12.08 -20.64
CA THR A 99 -6.03 -13.52 -20.84
C THR A 99 -5.83 -14.27 -19.52
N PRO A 100 -6.78 -15.16 -19.14
CA PRO A 100 -6.60 -15.98 -17.96
C PRO A 100 -5.39 -16.90 -18.18
N PRO A 101 -4.50 -17.04 -17.18
CA PRO A 101 -3.35 -17.92 -17.32
C PRO A 101 -3.81 -19.35 -17.61
N VAL A 102 -3.06 -20.05 -18.47
CA VAL A 102 -3.29 -21.46 -18.81
C VAL A 102 -2.21 -22.28 -18.13
N LEU A 103 -2.59 -23.33 -17.40
CA LEU A 103 -1.62 -24.27 -16.84
C LEU A 103 -1.15 -25.23 -17.93
N SER A 104 0.15 -25.23 -18.17
CA SER A 104 0.86 -26.21 -18.99
C SER A 104 1.27 -27.40 -18.13
N ASP A 105 1.52 -28.57 -18.71
CA ASP A 105 1.84 -29.79 -17.94
C ASP A 105 3.17 -29.68 -17.18
N ASP A 106 4.15 -28.97 -17.73
CA ASP A 106 5.47 -28.74 -17.11
C ASP A 106 5.48 -27.65 -16.03
N ASP A 107 4.38 -26.94 -15.83
CA ASP A 107 4.33 -25.83 -14.87
C ASP A 107 4.44 -26.34 -13.43
N PHE A 108 5.36 -25.72 -12.68
CA PHE A 108 5.54 -25.95 -11.26
C PHE A 108 4.37 -25.36 -10.47
N VAL A 109 3.75 -26.20 -9.63
CA VAL A 109 2.59 -25.81 -8.83
C VAL A 109 2.86 -25.99 -7.34
N THR A 110 2.34 -25.07 -6.53
CA THR A 110 2.38 -25.14 -5.07
C THR A 110 0.99 -24.89 -4.50
N GLU A 111 0.78 -25.34 -3.26
CA GLU A 111 -0.48 -25.11 -2.53
C GLU A 111 -0.81 -23.62 -2.42
N THR A 112 0.17 -22.80 -2.04
CA THR A 112 0.01 -21.35 -1.93
C THR A 112 -0.35 -20.71 -3.27
N LEU A 113 0.27 -21.16 -4.37
CA LEU A 113 -0.05 -20.66 -5.71
C LEU A 113 -1.50 -20.97 -6.10
N ALA A 114 -1.95 -22.20 -5.85
CA ALA A 114 -3.33 -22.61 -6.10
C ALA A 114 -4.34 -21.80 -5.27
N SER A 115 -4.00 -21.47 -4.02
CA SER A 115 -4.80 -20.60 -3.16
C SER A 115 -4.91 -19.18 -3.70
N ILE A 116 -3.79 -18.59 -4.15
CA ILE A 116 -3.78 -17.26 -4.77
C ILE A 116 -4.68 -17.24 -6.02
N TYR A 117 -4.60 -18.26 -6.88
CA TYR A 117 -5.48 -18.35 -8.05
C TYR A 117 -6.96 -18.40 -7.67
N ALA A 118 -7.32 -19.09 -6.59
CA ALA A 118 -8.70 -19.11 -6.10
C ALA A 118 -9.15 -17.74 -5.59
N GLN A 119 -8.28 -17.00 -4.89
CA GLN A 119 -8.55 -15.65 -4.39
C GLN A 119 -8.71 -14.62 -5.52
N GLN A 120 -7.97 -14.79 -6.61
CA GLN A 120 -8.05 -13.95 -7.80
C GLN A 120 -9.25 -14.28 -8.71
N GLY A 121 -10.02 -15.33 -8.40
CA GLY A 121 -11.18 -15.76 -9.20
C GLY A 121 -10.84 -16.73 -10.35
N TYR A 122 -9.58 -17.15 -10.49
CA TYR A 122 -9.15 -18.15 -11.48
C TYR A 122 -9.46 -19.58 -11.02
N HIS A 123 -10.74 -19.89 -10.81
CA HIS A 123 -11.18 -21.14 -10.20
C HIS A 123 -10.81 -22.38 -11.02
N LYS A 124 -10.90 -22.33 -12.35
CA LYS A 124 -10.50 -23.44 -13.22
C LYS A 124 -9.01 -23.77 -13.07
N LEU A 125 -8.19 -22.73 -12.96
CA LEU A 125 -6.75 -22.82 -12.78
C LEU A 125 -6.38 -23.39 -11.41
N ALA A 126 -7.06 -22.91 -10.36
CA ALA A 126 -6.90 -23.42 -9.00
C ALA A 126 -7.24 -24.92 -8.92
N ILE A 127 -8.36 -25.34 -9.51
CA ILE A 127 -8.78 -26.75 -9.53
C ILE A 127 -7.74 -27.63 -10.24
N ALA A 128 -7.22 -27.19 -11.39
CA ALA A 128 -6.19 -27.92 -12.11
C ALA A 128 -4.88 -28.00 -11.32
N SER A 129 -4.48 -26.92 -10.64
CA SER A 129 -3.29 -26.91 -9.75
C SER A 129 -3.43 -27.90 -8.59
N TYR A 130 -4.58 -27.91 -7.91
CA TYR A 130 -4.83 -28.88 -6.83
C TYR A 130 -4.91 -30.32 -7.35
N GLY A 131 -5.45 -30.53 -8.55
CA GLY A 131 -5.42 -31.83 -9.22
C GLY A 131 -3.99 -32.36 -9.42
N LYS A 132 -3.07 -31.52 -9.90
CA LYS A 132 -1.64 -31.86 -9.99
C LYS A 132 -1.02 -32.14 -8.62
N LEU A 133 -1.35 -31.36 -7.60
CA LEU A 133 -0.82 -31.58 -6.24
C LEU A 133 -1.30 -32.90 -5.62
N ILE A 134 -2.52 -33.34 -5.93
CA ILE A 134 -3.03 -34.67 -5.52
C ILE A 134 -2.19 -35.79 -6.15
N LEU A 135 -1.86 -35.66 -7.43
CA LEU A 135 -1.02 -36.61 -8.16
C LEU A 135 0.41 -36.66 -7.60
N LEU A 136 0.96 -35.49 -7.24
CA LEU A 136 2.33 -35.38 -6.73
C LEU A 136 2.46 -35.79 -5.25
N TYR A 137 1.42 -35.55 -4.44
CA TYR A 137 1.40 -35.78 -2.98
C TYR A 137 0.13 -36.54 -2.56
N PRO A 138 0.04 -37.85 -2.83
CA PRO A 138 -1.16 -38.65 -2.56
C PRO A 138 -1.54 -38.71 -1.07
N GLU A 139 -0.57 -38.58 -0.17
CA GLU A 139 -0.77 -38.53 1.29
C GLU A 139 -1.69 -37.36 1.72
N LYS A 140 -1.65 -36.25 0.97
CA LYS A 140 -2.48 -35.06 1.19
C LYS A 140 -3.69 -35.00 0.26
N SER A 141 -4.00 -36.08 -0.46
CA SER A 141 -5.06 -36.10 -1.48
C SER A 141 -6.42 -35.68 -0.92
N THR A 142 -6.78 -36.15 0.27
CA THR A 142 -8.04 -35.81 0.95
C THR A 142 -8.15 -34.32 1.27
N TYR A 143 -7.04 -33.71 1.68
CA TYR A 143 -6.93 -32.28 1.96
C TYR A 143 -7.12 -31.45 0.68
N PHE A 144 -6.43 -31.78 -0.40
CA PHE A 144 -6.61 -31.03 -1.65
C PHE A 144 -7.99 -31.25 -2.27
N ALA A 145 -8.58 -32.44 -2.11
CA ALA A 145 -9.94 -32.73 -2.57
C ALA A 145 -10.99 -31.85 -1.88
N SER A 146 -10.84 -31.59 -0.57
CA SER A 146 -11.77 -30.70 0.15
C SER A 146 -11.66 -29.25 -0.33
N LEU A 147 -10.45 -28.74 -0.58
CA LEU A 147 -10.23 -27.41 -1.15
C LEU A 147 -10.86 -27.27 -2.54
N VAL A 148 -10.72 -28.28 -3.40
CA VAL A 148 -11.37 -28.31 -4.72
C VAL A 148 -12.89 -28.26 -4.60
N GLN A 149 -13.46 -28.97 -3.63
CA GLN A 149 -14.90 -28.96 -3.38
C GLN A 149 -15.39 -27.59 -2.90
N GLU A 150 -14.66 -26.95 -2.00
CA GLU A 150 -14.97 -25.60 -1.51
C GLU A 150 -14.95 -24.58 -2.66
N ILE A 151 -13.95 -24.64 -3.52
CA ILE A 151 -13.85 -23.76 -4.70
C ILE A 151 -15.04 -23.98 -5.64
N LYS A 152 -15.41 -25.24 -5.92
CA LYS A 152 -16.56 -25.55 -6.77
C LYS A 152 -17.88 -25.03 -6.19
N GLN A 153 -18.06 -25.10 -4.88
CA GLN A 153 -19.24 -24.56 -4.21
C GLN A 153 -19.31 -23.03 -4.35
N LYS A 154 -18.17 -22.33 -4.16
CA LYS A 154 -18.09 -20.88 -4.34
C LYS A 154 -18.39 -20.44 -5.77
N THR A 155 -18.06 -21.24 -6.78
CA THR A 155 -18.33 -20.90 -8.18
C THR A 155 -19.77 -21.11 -8.64
N ASN A 156 -20.55 -21.94 -7.93
CA ASN A 156 -21.90 -22.34 -8.36
C ASN A 156 -23.00 -21.63 -7.57
N ASN A 157 -22.67 -20.53 -6.88
CA ASN A 157 -23.56 -19.74 -6.05
C ASN A 157 -23.44 -18.27 -6.44
#